data_AF-A0AA43FAZ4-F1
#
_entry.id   AF-A0AA43FAZ4-F1
#
_cell.length_a   1.000
_cell.length_b   1.000
_cell.length_c   1.000
_cell.angle_alpha   90.00
_cell.angle_beta   90.00
_cell.angle_gamma   90.00
#
_symmetry.space_group_name_H-M   'P 1'
#
loop_
_entity.id
_entity.type
_entity.pdbx_description
1 polymer ?
#
loop_
_entity_poly.entity_id
_entity_poly.type
_entity_poly.pdbx_seq_one_letter_code
_entity_poly.pdbx_strand_id
1 'polypeptide(L)'
;MTQPGPDWLLIINRVIGTALWVPALVFYGVSGLIAPLIGVLALWVVGAIWLGIGARWWHHRSLLYAASPALALATWMLIVYLGDRFLGWTA
;
A
#
# COMPACT_ATOMS: atom_id res chain seq x y z
N MET A 1 -30.74 -14.36 -3.86
CA MET A 1 -29.82 -15.45 -4.20
C MET A 1 -28.86 -14.91 -5.27
N THR A 2 -27.71 -14.37 -4.87
CA THR A 2 -26.70 -13.86 -5.81
C THR A 2 -25.85 -15.04 -6.29
N GLN A 3 -25.85 -15.27 -7.61
CA GLN A 3 -25.01 -16.28 -8.25
C GLN A 3 -23.56 -16.13 -7.79
N PRO A 4 -22.87 -17.20 -7.39
CA PRO A 4 -21.44 -17.13 -7.12
C PRO A 4 -20.75 -16.70 -8.42
N GLY A 5 -20.22 -15.48 -8.43
CA GLY A 5 -19.41 -15.00 -9.54
C GLY A 5 -18.25 -15.97 -9.77
N PRO A 6 -17.75 -16.09 -11.01
CA PRO A 6 -16.88 -17.19 -11.35
C PRO A 6 -15.54 -17.08 -10.60
N ASP A 7 -15.14 -18.18 -9.96
CA ASP A 7 -14.03 -18.25 -9.00
C ASP A 7 -12.69 -17.72 -9.54
N TRP A 8 -12.53 -17.71 -10.88
CA TRP A 8 -11.33 -17.19 -11.54
C TRP A 8 -11.15 -15.68 -11.36
N LEU A 9 -12.22 -14.88 -11.24
CA LEU A 9 -12.13 -13.43 -10.98
C LEU A 9 -11.53 -13.14 -9.60
N LEU A 10 -11.85 -13.98 -8.61
CA LEU A 10 -11.29 -13.92 -7.26
C LEU A 10 -9.80 -14.23 -7.27
N ILE A 11 -9.38 -15.23 -8.05
CA ILE A 11 -7.96 -15.60 -8.22
C ILE A 11 -7.20 -14.46 -8.91
N ILE A 12 -7.74 -13.91 -10.00
CA ILE A 12 -7.12 -12.79 -10.72
C ILE A 12 -6.93 -11.58 -9.80
N ASN A 13 -7.96 -11.18 -9.04
CA ASN A 13 -7.84 -10.03 -8.12
C ASN A 13 -6.79 -10.26 -7.03
N ARG A 14 -6.65 -11.49 -6.53
CA ARG A 14 -5.62 -11.85 -5.55
C ARG A 14 -4.22 -11.81 -6.15
N VAL A 15 -4.04 -12.36 -7.34
CA VAL A 15 -2.76 -12.33 -8.07
C VAL A 15 -2.37 -10.89 -8.39
N ILE A 16 -3.28 -10.09 -8.93
CA ILE A 16 -3.06 -8.67 -9.22
C ILE A 16 -2.72 -7.91 -7.94
N GLY A 17 -3.51 -8.06 -6.88
CA GLY A 17 -3.24 -7.37 -5.61
C GLY A 17 -1.87 -7.75 -5.04
N THR A 18 -1.50 -9.02 -5.04
CA THR A 18 -0.17 -9.46 -4.58
C THR A 18 0.96 -8.94 -5.47
N ALA A 19 0.78 -8.97 -6.79
CA ALA A 19 1.75 -8.43 -7.73
C ALA A 19 1.96 -6.91 -7.54
N LEU A 20 0.90 -6.17 -7.19
CA LEU A 20 0.96 -4.73 -6.90
C LEU A 20 1.55 -4.42 -5.51
N TRP A 21 1.46 -5.33 -4.55
CA TRP A 21 2.09 -5.19 -3.24
C TRP A 21 3.62 -5.27 -3.30
N VAL A 22 4.18 -6.05 -4.21
CA VAL A 22 5.64 -6.19 -4.39
C VAL A 22 6.31 -4.82 -4.64
N PRO A 23 5.94 -4.03 -5.68
CA PRO A 23 6.54 -2.72 -5.90
C PRO A 23 6.23 -1.75 -4.75
N ALA A 24 5.03 -1.79 -4.16
CA ALA A 24 4.69 -0.93 -3.01
C ALA A 24 5.65 -1.16 -1.82
N LEU A 25 5.96 -2.42 -1.49
CA LEU A 25 6.92 -2.76 -0.44
C LEU A 25 8.34 -2.28 -0.77
N VAL A 26 8.75 -2.36 -2.04
CA VAL A 26 10.04 -1.81 -2.49
C VAL A 26 10.09 -0.29 -2.27
N PHE A 27 9.04 0.45 -2.61
CA PHE A 27 8.97 1.89 -2.36
C PHE A 27 9.09 2.23 -0.86
N TYR A 28 8.41 1.48 0.01
CA TYR A 28 8.57 1.64 1.46
C TYR A 28 9.98 1.26 1.93
N GLY A 29 10.63 0.26 1.33
CA GLY A 29 12.03 -0.08 1.64
C GLY A 29 13.03 1.01 1.24
N VAL A 30 12.80 1.66 0.09
CA VAL A 30 13.65 2.74 -0.45
C VAL A 30 13.38 4.08 0.24
N SER A 31 12.31 4.22 1.03
CA SER A 31 12.00 5.47 1.76
C SER A 31 13.14 5.95 2.68
N GLY A 32 13.99 5.03 3.15
CA GLY A 32 15.23 5.33 3.87
C GLY A 32 16.23 6.21 3.12
N LEU A 33 16.13 6.27 1.79
CA LEU A 33 17.00 7.08 0.92
C LEU A 33 16.44 8.48 0.67
N ILE A 34 15.16 8.72 0.98
CA ILE A 34 14.44 9.94 0.55
C ILE A 34 14.08 10.82 1.76
N ALA A 35 13.97 10.26 2.96
CA ALA A 35 13.47 10.97 4.14
C ALA A 35 14.44 10.87 5.34
N PRO A 36 14.42 11.85 6.26
CA PRO A 36 15.10 11.74 7.54
C PRO A 36 14.52 10.57 8.36
N LEU A 37 15.28 10.04 9.31
CA LEU A 37 14.92 8.83 10.08
C LEU A 37 13.50 8.85 10.64
N ILE A 38 13.03 10.01 11.12
CA ILE A 38 11.66 10.18 11.66
C ILE A 38 10.60 10.00 10.55
N GLY A 39 10.85 10.54 9.35
CA GLY A 39 9.98 10.35 8.19
C GLY A 39 9.96 8.90 7.71
N VAL A 40 11.11 8.22 7.74
CA VAL A 40 11.22 6.78 7.45
C VAL A 40 10.38 5.97 8.44
N LEU A 41 10.53 6.22 9.75
CA LEU A 41 9.75 5.53 10.77
C LEU A 41 8.23 5.77 10.60
N ALA A 42 7.82 7.00 10.31
CA ALA A 42 6.42 7.33 10.05
C ALA A 42 5.89 6.58 8.82
N LEU A 43 6.66 6.54 7.72
CA LEU A 43 6.31 5.78 6.53
C LEU A 43 6.22 4.29 6.85
N TRP A 44 7.17 3.70 7.55
CA TRP A 44 7.12 2.29 7.95
C TRP A 44 5.88 1.95 8.78
N VAL A 45 5.47 2.81 9.72
CA VAL A 45 4.22 2.64 10.49
C VAL A 45 3.01 2.66 9.56
N VAL A 46 2.94 3.60 8.61
CA VAL A 46 1.84 3.69 7.64
C VAL A 46 1.82 2.47 6.71
N GLY A 47 2.98 1.99 6.26
CA GLY A 47 3.12 0.77 5.47
C GLY A 47 2.62 -0.46 6.24
N ALA A 48 2.97 -0.59 7.52
CA ALA A 48 2.49 -1.67 8.39
C ALA A 48 0.97 -1.63 8.58
N ILE A 49 0.38 -0.45 8.75
CA ILE A 49 -1.09 -0.28 8.81
C ILE A 49 -1.73 -0.75 7.50
N TRP A 50 -1.19 -0.33 6.35
CA TRP A 50 -1.70 -0.76 5.06
C TRP A 50 -1.59 -2.27 4.85
N LEU A 51 -0.51 -2.90 5.28
CA LEU A 51 -0.36 -4.36 5.25
C LEU A 51 -1.41 -5.06 6.12
N GLY A 52 -1.67 -4.55 7.33
CA GLY A 52 -2.71 -5.08 8.21
C GLY A 52 -4.11 -4.95 7.60
N ILE A 53 -4.39 -3.82 6.96
CA ILE A 53 -5.64 -3.59 6.22
C ILE A 53 -5.76 -4.55 5.03
N GLY A 54 -4.68 -4.71 4.25
CA GLY A 54 -4.61 -5.64 3.12
C GLY A 54 -4.87 -7.08 3.56
N ALA A 55 -4.19 -7.55 4.61
CA ALA A 55 -4.40 -8.88 5.18
C ALA A 55 -5.85 -9.10 5.64
N ARG A 56 -6.46 -8.08 6.27
CA ARG A 56 -7.87 -8.13 6.69
C ARG A 56 -8.83 -8.19 5.49
N TRP A 57 -8.53 -7.49 4.39
CA TRP A 57 -9.39 -7.44 3.21
C TRP A 57 -9.23 -8.63 2.27
N TRP A 58 -8.11 -9.37 2.35
CA TRP A 58 -7.84 -10.56 1.53
C TRP A 58 -8.94 -11.63 1.57
N HIS A 59 -9.55 -11.83 2.75
CA HIS A 59 -10.58 -12.85 2.94
C HIS A 59 -12.01 -12.34 2.76
N HIS A 60 -12.27 -11.06 3.01
CA HIS A 60 -13.63 -10.52 3.05
C HIS A 60 -14.02 -9.66 1.85
N ARG A 61 -13.05 -9.00 1.16
CA ARG A 61 -13.32 -8.04 0.07
C ARG A 61 -12.18 -7.99 -0.95
N SER A 62 -12.15 -8.95 -1.88
CA SER A 62 -11.06 -9.11 -2.87
C SER A 62 -10.84 -7.89 -3.79
N LEU A 63 -11.90 -7.16 -4.15
CA LEU A 63 -11.79 -5.92 -4.93
C LEU A 63 -11.06 -4.82 -4.16
N LEU A 64 -11.35 -4.66 -2.86
CA LEU A 64 -10.66 -3.67 -2.03
C LEU A 64 -9.21 -4.05 -1.76
N TYR A 65 -8.91 -5.35 -1.68
CA TYR A 65 -7.53 -5.83 -1.61
C TYR A 65 -6.73 -5.49 -2.87
N ALA A 66 -7.33 -5.62 -4.06
CA ALA A 66 -6.66 -5.23 -5.30
C ALA A 66 -6.41 -3.72 -5.39
N ALA A 67 -7.29 -2.89 -4.81
CA ALA A 67 -7.14 -1.44 -4.75
C ALA A 67 -6.21 -0.94 -3.63
N SER A 68 -6.05 -1.71 -2.55
CA SER A 68 -5.24 -1.30 -1.39
C SER A 68 -3.79 -0.96 -1.71
N PRO A 69 -3.03 -1.68 -2.55
CA PRO A 69 -1.67 -1.28 -2.87
C PRO A 69 -1.59 0.07 -3.60
N ALA A 70 -2.55 0.39 -4.46
CA ALA A 70 -2.63 1.69 -5.12
C ALA A 70 -2.91 2.82 -4.09
N LEU A 71 -3.81 2.58 -3.14
CA LEU A 71 -4.09 3.53 -2.06
C LEU A 71 -2.90 3.69 -1.10
N ALA A 72 -2.19 2.60 -0.81
CA ALA A 72 -0.97 2.61 0.01
C ALA A 72 0.13 3.45 -0.65
N LEU A 73 0.29 3.31 -1.98
CA LEU A 73 1.23 4.11 -2.76
C LEU A 73 0.81 5.59 -2.80
N ALA A 74 -0.47 5.88 -3.02
CA ALA A 74 -0.99 7.25 -3.01
C ALA A 74 -0.77 7.92 -1.64
N THR A 75 -1.00 7.18 -0.55
CA THR A 75 -0.76 7.64 0.83
C THR A 75 0.74 7.91 1.03
N TRP A 76 1.60 7.01 0.55
CA TRP A 76 3.05 7.19 0.61
C TRP A 76 3.49 8.46 -0.12
N MET A 77 3.05 8.66 -1.37
CA MET A 77 3.39 9.86 -2.16
C MET A 77 2.90 11.14 -1.48
N LEU A 78 1.69 11.11 -0.90
CA LEU A 78 1.14 12.24 -0.16
C LEU A 78 2.01 12.58 1.07
N ILE A 79 2.42 11.58 1.86
CA ILE A 79 3.27 11.80 3.04
C ILE A 79 4.63 12.35 2.62
N VAL A 80 5.26 11.80 1.59
CA VAL A 80 6.54 12.30 1.07
C VAL A 80 6.39 13.74 0.57
N TYR A 81 5.35 14.05 -0.19
CA TYR A 81 5.08 15.40 -0.67
C TYR A 81 4.88 16.40 0.47
N LEU A 82 4.10 16.02 1.50
CA LEU A 82 3.90 16.87 2.67
C LEU A 82 5.19 17.02 3.48
N GLY A 83 5.95 15.94 3.65
CA GLY A 83 7.24 15.96 4.33
C GLY A 83 8.25 16.87 3.64
N ASP A 84 8.32 16.81 2.31
CA ASP A 84 9.15 17.72 1.52
C ASP A 84 8.67 19.17 1.67
N ARG A 85 7.38 19.43 1.42
CA ARG A 85 6.84 20.79 1.36
C ARG A 85 6.84 21.53 2.69
N PHE A 86 6.59 20.82 3.80
CA PHE A 86 6.39 21.42 5.13
C PHE A 86 7.55 21.17 6.09
N LEU A 87 8.27 20.06 5.94
CA LEU A 87 9.30 19.63 6.89
C LEU A 87 10.71 19.59 6.27
N GLY A 88 10.84 19.91 4.97
CA GLY A 88 12.13 19.92 4.27
C GLY A 88 12.80 18.54 4.26
N TRP A 89 12.02 17.46 4.17
CA TRP A 89 12.58 16.10 4.18
C TRP A 89 13.54 15.81 3.03
N THR A 90 13.41 16.54 1.92
CA THR A 90 14.06 16.27 0.64
C THR A 90 15.09 17.37 0.29
N ALA A 91 15.67 17.95 1.35
CA ALA A 91 16.70 19.00 1.31
C ALA A 91 18.09 18.51 0.87
#